data_AF-A0A2A5DPS6-F1
#
_entry.id   AF-A0A2A5DPS6-F1
#
_cell.length_a   1.000
_cell.length_b   1.000
_cell.length_c   1.000
_cell.angle_alpha   90.00
_cell.angle_beta   90.00
_cell.angle_gamma   90.00
#
_symmetry.space_group_name_H-M   'P 1'
#
loop_
_entity.id
_entity.type
_entity.pdbx_description
1 polymer ?
#
loop_
_entity_poly.entity_id
_entity_poly.type
_entity_poly.pdbx_seq_one_letter_code
_entity_poly.pdbx_strand_id
1 'polypeptide(L)'
;MEFLKQSFFLLILCFGLFFSPISAGNKGKGGDGFRKAAKNYDKKAEEAKKAGKGELAKLYHQQAEIKRKNAKLADQGKGCDWKEYYKNDKEIKKLSGHEHGKKGHHKKGHDHKKKDHKNKEGKPGDGFRETAKKYDAKSKEAGKAGNKDLAKLYKRQAEIKRAAAELGDDGKWKEIDWKEYQKNDIKIQGHNKGKKHHKKKH
;
A
#
# COMPACT_ATOMS: atom_id res chain seq x y z
N MET A 1 -16.38 -47.33 -25.59
CA MET A 1 -15.35 -46.76 -24.71
C MET A 1 -15.61 -45.26 -24.62
N GLU A 2 -16.56 -44.85 -23.78
CA GLU A 2 -16.35 -44.47 -22.36
C GLU A 2 -15.65 -43.11 -22.23
N PHE A 3 -16.46 -42.14 -21.80
CA PHE A 3 -16.18 -40.75 -21.46
C PHE A 3 -15.11 -40.57 -20.35
N LEU A 4 -14.20 -39.59 -20.50
CA LEU A 4 -13.61 -38.87 -19.36
C LEU A 4 -13.48 -37.37 -19.73
N LYS A 5 -14.40 -36.51 -19.28
CA LYS A 5 -14.44 -35.80 -17.98
C LYS A 5 -13.33 -34.75 -17.81
N GLN A 6 -13.65 -33.54 -18.29
CA GLN A 6 -13.71 -32.29 -17.51
C GLN A 6 -12.89 -32.23 -16.21
N SER A 7 -11.89 -31.36 -16.18
CA SER A 7 -11.38 -30.76 -14.93
C SER A 7 -10.94 -29.33 -15.17
N PHE A 8 -11.83 -28.41 -14.78
CA PHE A 8 -11.56 -27.01 -14.52
C PHE A 8 -10.56 -26.91 -13.35
N PHE A 9 -9.29 -26.64 -13.64
CA PHE A 9 -8.35 -26.23 -12.60
C PHE A 9 -8.52 -24.74 -12.33
N LEU A 10 -9.34 -24.46 -11.32
CA LEU A 10 -9.50 -23.16 -10.67
C LEU A 10 -8.19 -22.82 -9.95
N LEU A 11 -7.31 -22.03 -10.58
CA LEU A 11 -6.08 -21.58 -9.93
C LEU A 11 -6.40 -20.44 -8.96
N ILE A 12 -6.74 -20.84 -7.73
CA ILE A 12 -6.84 -19.97 -6.55
C ILE A 12 -5.46 -19.36 -6.32
N LEU A 13 -5.29 -18.11 -6.78
CA LEU A 13 -4.11 -17.33 -6.42
C LEU A 13 -4.33 -16.76 -5.02
N CYS A 14 -3.97 -17.60 -4.04
CA CYS A 14 -3.72 -17.25 -2.65
C CYS A 14 -2.71 -16.08 -2.59
N PHE A 15 -3.20 -14.85 -2.58
CA PHE A 15 -2.38 -13.72 -2.16
C PHE A 15 -2.14 -13.87 -0.66
N GLY A 16 -0.88 -14.23 -0.36
CA GLY A 16 -0.39 -14.59 0.97
C GLY A 16 -0.82 -13.62 2.05
N LEU A 17 -1.61 -14.16 2.97
CA LEU A 17 -1.61 -13.75 4.35
C LEU A 17 -0.16 -13.85 4.84
N PHE A 18 0.42 -12.71 5.24
CA PHE A 18 1.54 -12.71 6.18
C PHE A 18 1.05 -13.36 7.48
N PHE A 19 1.17 -14.67 7.57
CA PHE A 19 1.16 -15.39 8.84
C PHE A 19 2.51 -15.11 9.52
N SER A 20 2.57 -13.99 10.25
CA SER A 20 3.52 -13.90 11.34
C SER A 20 3.10 -14.95 12.39
N PRO A 21 4.03 -15.73 12.94
CA PRO A 21 3.72 -16.61 14.07
C PRO A 21 3.14 -15.77 15.21
N ILE A 22 1.97 -16.16 15.67
CA ILE A 22 1.29 -15.57 16.83
C ILE A 22 2.19 -15.85 18.03
N SER A 23 2.89 -14.81 18.50
CA SER A 23 3.48 -14.81 19.83
C SER A 23 2.36 -14.96 20.85
N ALA A 24 2.27 -16.17 21.43
CA ALA A 24 1.61 -16.41 22.69
C ALA A 24 2.34 -15.60 23.77
N GLY A 25 1.63 -14.67 24.42
CA GLY A 25 2.18 -13.91 25.55
C GLY A 25 1.95 -12.40 25.50
N ASN A 26 0.73 -11.94 25.28
CA ASN A 26 0.29 -10.68 25.87
C ASN A 26 -1.24 -10.63 25.95
N LYS A 27 -1.80 -11.03 27.09
CA LYS A 27 -3.19 -10.74 27.45
C LYS A 27 -3.33 -9.21 27.46
N GLY A 28 -4.07 -8.63 26.51
CA GLY A 28 -4.72 -7.33 26.73
C GLY A 28 -4.60 -6.22 25.68
N LYS A 29 -4.11 -6.44 24.45
CA LYS A 29 -4.04 -5.35 23.45
C LYS A 29 -4.54 -5.66 22.02
N GLY A 30 -5.04 -6.86 21.76
CA GLY A 30 -5.54 -7.23 20.42
C GLY A 30 -6.71 -6.35 19.94
N GLY A 31 -7.60 -5.96 20.86
CA GLY A 31 -8.82 -5.22 20.53
C GLY A 31 -8.69 -3.71 20.32
N ASP A 32 -7.57 -3.07 20.69
CA ASP A 32 -7.50 -1.59 20.78
C ASP A 32 -7.65 -0.89 19.43
N GLY A 33 -7.08 -1.46 18.36
CA GLY A 33 -7.25 -0.96 17.01
C GLY A 33 -8.72 -0.97 16.57
N PHE A 34 -9.45 -2.02 16.93
CA PHE A 34 -10.89 -2.13 16.64
C PHE A 34 -11.72 -1.13 17.44
N ARG A 35 -11.42 -0.93 18.73
CA ARG A 35 -12.11 0.08 19.56
C ARG A 35 -11.90 1.50 19.03
N LYS A 36 -10.68 1.84 18.59
CA LYS A 36 -10.40 3.14 17.96
C LYS A 36 -11.13 3.31 16.64
N ALA A 37 -11.18 2.27 15.81
CA ALA A 37 -11.94 2.28 14.57
C ALA A 37 -13.45 2.45 14.81
N ALA A 38 -14.01 1.80 15.85
CA ALA A 38 -15.41 1.97 16.22
C ALA A 38 -15.75 3.43 16.53
N LYS A 39 -14.93 4.11 17.36
CA LYS A 39 -15.12 5.54 17.67
C LYS A 39 -15.09 6.43 16.42
N ASN A 40 -14.21 6.12 15.46
CA ASN A 40 -14.18 6.86 14.20
C ASN A 40 -15.46 6.67 13.38
N TYR A 41 -16.05 5.47 13.40
CA TYR A 41 -17.32 5.20 12.73
C TYR A 41 -18.50 5.86 13.43
N ASP A 42 -18.52 5.91 14.77
CA ASP A 42 -19.52 6.68 15.53
C ASP A 42 -19.48 8.16 15.11
N LYS A 43 -18.27 8.74 15.01
CA LYS A 43 -18.10 10.13 14.55
C LYS A 43 -18.67 10.34 13.15
N LYS A 44 -18.39 9.42 12.21
CA LYS A 44 -18.93 9.47 10.84
C LYS A 44 -20.45 9.29 10.80
N ALA A 45 -21.00 8.46 11.68
CA ALA A 45 -22.45 8.27 11.79
C ALA A 45 -23.13 9.58 12.24
N GLU A 46 -22.56 10.27 13.23
CA GLU A 46 -23.04 11.58 13.68
C GLU A 46 -22.92 12.66 12.59
N GLU A 47 -21.80 12.70 11.86
CA GLU A 47 -21.62 13.60 10.72
C GLU A 47 -22.66 13.34 9.61
N ALA A 48 -22.90 12.07 9.26
CA ALA A 48 -23.89 11.69 8.28
C ALA A 48 -25.32 12.05 8.73
N LYS A 49 -25.63 11.86 10.02
CA LYS A 49 -26.90 12.25 10.63
C LYS A 49 -27.12 13.76 10.56
N LYS A 50 -26.10 14.57 10.91
CA LYS A 50 -26.12 16.03 10.80
C LYS A 50 -26.31 16.51 9.35
N ALA A 51 -25.80 15.76 8.39
CA ALA A 51 -25.97 16.03 6.97
C ALA A 51 -27.32 15.54 6.39
N GLY A 52 -28.25 15.05 7.21
CA GLY A 52 -29.54 14.51 6.76
C GLY A 52 -29.45 13.15 6.06
N LYS A 53 -28.28 12.48 6.08
CA LYS A 53 -28.03 11.20 5.41
C LYS A 53 -28.31 10.03 6.37
N GLY A 54 -29.58 9.84 6.73
CA GLY A 54 -30.01 8.87 7.75
C GLY A 54 -29.57 7.42 7.47
N GLU A 55 -29.67 6.96 6.22
CA GLU A 55 -29.24 5.60 5.84
C GLU A 55 -27.72 5.40 5.94
N LEU A 56 -26.95 6.42 5.55
CA LEU A 56 -25.49 6.40 5.65
C LEU A 56 -25.05 6.37 7.13
N ALA A 57 -25.76 7.10 8.00
CA ALA A 57 -25.51 7.08 9.44
C ALA A 57 -25.74 5.68 10.04
N LYS A 58 -26.82 4.98 9.63
CA LYS A 58 -27.11 3.61 10.06
C LYS A 58 -25.99 2.64 9.68
N LEU A 59 -25.49 2.71 8.44
CA LEU A 59 -24.40 1.85 7.98
C LEU A 59 -23.09 2.09 8.76
N TYR A 60 -22.76 3.35 9.06
CA TYR A 60 -21.60 3.65 9.88
C TYR A 60 -21.76 3.15 11.31
N HIS A 61 -22.95 3.26 11.91
CA HIS A 61 -23.23 2.69 13.23
C HIS A 61 -23.03 1.17 13.23
N GLN A 62 -23.53 0.45 12.21
CA GLN A 62 -23.30 -0.99 12.08
C GLN A 62 -21.81 -1.33 11.94
N GLN A 63 -21.03 -0.54 11.19
CA GLN A 63 -19.57 -0.74 11.14
C GLN A 63 -18.90 -0.53 12.50
N ALA A 64 -19.36 0.43 13.30
CA ALA A 64 -18.86 0.62 14.67
C ALA A 64 -19.15 -0.61 15.54
N GLU A 65 -20.36 -1.17 15.47
CA GLU A 65 -20.73 -2.38 16.21
C GLU A 65 -19.91 -3.60 15.80
N ILE A 66 -19.71 -3.83 14.50
CA ILE A 66 -18.85 -4.93 14.00
C ILE A 66 -17.44 -4.77 14.57
N LYS A 67 -16.88 -3.55 14.57
CA LYS A 67 -15.56 -3.30 15.17
C LYS A 67 -15.56 -3.57 16.68
N ARG A 68 -16.59 -3.18 17.43
CA ARG A 68 -16.68 -3.52 18.87
C ARG A 68 -16.77 -5.02 19.11
N LYS A 69 -17.54 -5.76 18.31
CA LYS A 69 -17.62 -7.23 18.37
C LYS A 69 -16.25 -7.86 18.08
N ASN A 70 -15.58 -7.40 17.03
CA ASN A 70 -14.25 -7.88 16.65
C ASN A 70 -13.18 -7.55 17.69
N ALA A 71 -13.32 -6.43 18.42
CA ALA A 71 -12.47 -6.14 19.57
C ALA A 71 -12.58 -7.23 20.64
N LYS A 72 -13.80 -7.63 21.01
CA LYS A 72 -14.04 -8.69 22.00
C LYS A 72 -13.51 -10.05 21.52
N LEU A 73 -13.71 -10.38 20.25
CA LEU A 73 -13.18 -11.62 19.67
C LEU A 73 -11.65 -11.64 19.65
N ALA A 74 -11.01 -10.51 19.29
CA ALA A 74 -9.56 -10.37 19.32
C ALA A 74 -8.99 -10.49 20.75
N ASP A 75 -9.67 -9.93 21.76
CA ASP A 75 -9.29 -10.09 23.17
C ASP A 75 -9.38 -11.57 23.62
N GLN A 76 -10.26 -12.36 23.00
CA GLN A 76 -10.40 -13.79 23.21
C GLN A 76 -9.48 -14.66 22.31
N GLY A 77 -8.66 -14.04 21.45
CA GLY A 77 -7.84 -14.76 20.47
C GLY A 77 -8.64 -15.47 19.38
N LYS A 78 -9.89 -15.07 19.14
CA LYS A 78 -10.78 -15.68 18.14
C LYS A 78 -10.76 -14.90 16.82
N GLY A 79 -11.00 -15.61 15.73
CA GLY A 79 -11.17 -15.03 14.39
C GLY A 79 -12.39 -14.11 14.29
N CYS A 80 -12.35 -13.19 13.32
CA CYS A 80 -13.40 -12.20 13.08
C CYS A 80 -14.07 -12.44 11.71
N ASP A 81 -15.40 -12.37 11.64
CA ASP A 81 -16.13 -12.34 10.37
C ASP A 81 -16.18 -10.90 9.82
N TRP A 82 -15.84 -10.76 8.54
CA TRP A 82 -15.80 -9.48 7.82
C TRP A 82 -16.87 -9.36 6.73
N LYS A 83 -17.71 -10.40 6.53
CA LYS A 83 -18.69 -10.43 5.44
C LYS A 83 -19.67 -9.26 5.52
N GLU A 84 -20.24 -9.00 6.69
CA GLU A 84 -21.17 -7.89 6.91
C GLU A 84 -20.46 -6.53 6.79
N TYR A 85 -19.23 -6.43 7.28
CA TYR A 85 -18.43 -5.21 7.15
C TYR A 85 -18.22 -4.80 5.70
N TYR A 86 -17.85 -5.75 4.83
CA TYR A 86 -17.65 -5.49 3.40
C TYR A 86 -18.96 -5.19 2.66
N LYS A 87 -20.08 -5.79 3.07
CA LYS A 87 -21.40 -5.42 2.56
C LYS A 87 -21.70 -3.96 2.86
N ASN A 88 -21.53 -3.54 4.12
CA ASN A 88 -21.78 -2.17 4.54
C ASN A 88 -20.82 -1.18 3.86
N ASP A 89 -19.55 -1.53 3.69
CA ASP A 89 -18.56 -0.69 2.99
C ASP A 89 -18.97 -0.41 1.53
N LYS A 90 -19.51 -1.41 0.83
CA LYS A 90 -20.04 -1.25 -0.53
C LYS A 90 -21.24 -0.30 -0.57
N GLU A 91 -22.19 -0.45 0.34
CA GLU A 91 -23.38 0.41 0.40
C GLU A 91 -23.01 1.85 0.81
N ILE A 92 -22.07 2.01 1.74
CA ILE A 92 -21.52 3.33 2.12
C ILE A 92 -20.93 4.02 0.89
N LYS A 93 -20.16 3.31 0.04
CA LYS A 93 -19.58 3.88 -1.19
C LYS A 93 -20.64 4.35 -2.18
N LYS A 94 -21.71 3.58 -2.37
CA LYS A 94 -22.85 3.96 -3.22
C LYS A 94 -23.54 5.22 -2.68
N LEU A 95 -23.88 5.23 -1.38
CA LEU A 95 -24.63 6.32 -0.76
C LEU A 95 -23.81 7.60 -0.53
N SER A 96 -22.49 7.49 -0.37
CA SER A 96 -21.61 8.65 -0.15
C SER A 96 -21.30 9.44 -1.42
N GLY A 97 -21.77 8.99 -2.59
CA GLY A 97 -21.45 9.62 -3.87
C GLY A 97 -19.99 9.43 -4.30
N HIS A 98 -19.24 8.58 -3.57
CA HIS A 98 -17.93 8.07 -3.97
C HIS A 98 -18.06 6.84 -4.88
N GLU A 99 -19.16 6.74 -5.62
CA GLU A 99 -19.15 5.90 -6.80
C GLU A 99 -18.04 6.44 -7.69
N HIS A 100 -17.06 5.60 -7.98
CA HIS A 100 -16.13 5.87 -9.06
C HIS A 100 -16.98 6.03 -10.30
N GLY A 101 -17.29 7.29 -10.64
CA GLY A 101 -17.70 7.66 -11.97
C GLY A 101 -16.74 6.93 -12.89
N LYS A 102 -17.27 6.01 -13.70
CA LYS A 102 -16.58 5.55 -14.89
C LYS A 102 -16.06 6.83 -15.53
N LYS A 103 -14.74 6.99 -15.56
CA LYS A 103 -14.12 8.19 -16.13
C LYS A 103 -14.65 8.30 -17.56
N GLY A 104 -15.62 9.18 -17.76
CA GLY A 104 -15.96 9.68 -19.07
C GLY A 104 -14.68 10.27 -19.62
N HIS A 105 -14.15 9.64 -20.66
CA HIS A 105 -12.97 10.09 -21.38
C HIS A 105 -13.31 11.39 -22.13
N HIS A 106 -13.51 12.51 -21.44
CA HIS A 106 -13.42 13.83 -22.06
C HIS A 106 -11.98 14.32 -21.94
N LYS A 107 -11.22 13.93 -22.96
CA LYS A 107 -9.85 14.35 -23.25
C LYS A 107 -9.92 15.78 -23.78
N LYS A 108 -9.78 16.80 -22.90
CA LYS A 108 -9.33 18.14 -23.31
C LYS A 108 -7.86 18.27 -22.93
N GLY A 109 -7.07 18.69 -23.92
CA GLY A 109 -5.64 18.43 -24.00
C GLY A 109 -4.83 19.14 -22.93
N HIS A 110 -4.13 18.36 -22.13
CA HIS A 110 -2.78 18.70 -21.70
C HIS A 110 -1.91 17.51 -22.07
N ASP A 111 -0.93 17.78 -22.91
CA ASP A 111 -0.02 16.83 -23.56
C ASP A 111 1.00 16.28 -22.55
N HIS A 112 0.51 15.67 -21.46
CA HIS A 112 1.29 14.70 -20.73
C HIS A 112 1.11 13.39 -21.45
N LYS A 113 2.06 13.09 -22.33
CA LYS A 113 2.33 11.79 -22.94
C LYS A 113 2.35 10.72 -21.83
N LYS A 114 1.16 10.25 -21.43
CA LYS A 114 0.99 9.03 -20.65
C LYS A 114 1.60 7.96 -21.51
N LYS A 115 2.81 7.54 -21.15
CA LYS A 115 3.35 6.27 -21.60
C LYS A 115 2.37 5.24 -21.07
N ASP A 116 1.44 4.86 -21.92
CA ASP A 116 0.73 3.60 -21.77
C ASP A 116 1.82 2.56 -21.58
N HIS A 117 1.93 2.05 -20.36
CA HIS A 117 2.69 0.84 -20.08
C HIS A 117 1.92 -0.30 -20.76
N LYS A 118 1.93 -0.29 -22.09
CA LYS A 118 1.68 -1.44 -22.94
C LYS A 118 2.57 -2.52 -22.33
N ASN A 119 1.98 -3.66 -21.99
CA ASN A 119 2.68 -4.90 -21.67
C ASN A 119 3.63 -5.22 -22.83
N LYS A 120 4.76 -4.53 -22.88
CA LYS A 120 5.97 -5.06 -23.49
C LYS A 120 6.41 -6.09 -22.47
N GLU A 121 6.58 -7.31 -22.94
CA GLU A 121 7.32 -8.36 -22.26
C GLU A 121 8.72 -7.83 -21.97
N GLY A 122 8.82 -6.99 -20.94
CA GLY A 122 10.05 -6.38 -20.50
C GLY A 122 10.93 -7.49 -19.99
N LYS A 123 12.23 -7.38 -20.23
CA LYS A 123 13.17 -8.34 -19.66
C LYS A 123 13.03 -8.28 -18.14
N PRO A 124 13.10 -9.44 -17.45
CA PRO A 124 13.30 -9.47 -16.01
C PRO A 124 14.32 -8.40 -15.58
N GLY A 125 13.99 -7.56 -14.59
CA GLY A 125 14.91 -6.49 -14.16
C GLY A 125 14.78 -5.14 -14.88
N ASP A 126 13.95 -4.98 -15.93
CA ASP A 126 13.71 -3.67 -16.56
C ASP A 126 13.16 -2.62 -15.57
N GLY A 127 12.31 -3.05 -14.63
CA GLY A 127 11.85 -2.19 -13.54
C GLY A 127 12.98 -1.70 -12.63
N PHE A 128 14.02 -2.52 -12.42
CA PHE A 128 15.20 -2.11 -11.66
C PHE A 128 16.08 -1.14 -12.46
N ARG A 129 16.28 -1.37 -13.76
CA ARG A 129 16.99 -0.43 -14.66
C ARG A 129 16.31 0.94 -14.70
N GLU A 130 14.98 0.99 -14.79
CA GLU A 130 14.24 2.26 -14.75
C GLU A 130 14.42 2.96 -13.40
N THR A 131 14.37 2.20 -12.31
CA THR A 131 14.57 2.72 -10.95
C THR A 131 16.00 3.25 -10.76
N ALA A 132 17.02 2.56 -11.28
CA ALA A 132 18.41 3.02 -11.24
C ALA A 132 18.58 4.39 -11.92
N LYS A 133 17.94 4.61 -13.08
CA LYS A 133 17.95 5.91 -13.77
C LYS A 133 17.34 7.03 -12.91
N LYS A 134 16.27 6.73 -12.16
CA LYS A 134 15.67 7.70 -11.22
C LYS A 134 16.65 8.06 -10.11
N TYR A 135 17.41 7.09 -9.60
CA TYR A 135 18.45 7.35 -8.60
C TYR A 135 19.64 8.15 -9.14
N ASP A 136 20.07 7.91 -10.38
CA ASP A 136 21.10 8.73 -11.02
C ASP A 136 20.66 10.21 -11.14
N ALA A 137 19.40 10.44 -11.52
CA ALA A 137 18.83 11.78 -11.60
C ALA A 137 18.86 12.48 -10.23
N LYS A 138 18.39 11.78 -9.18
CA LYS A 138 18.44 12.28 -7.79
C LYS A 138 19.86 12.52 -7.29
N SER A 139 20.82 11.67 -7.68
CA SER A 139 22.23 11.85 -7.35
C SER A 139 22.78 13.15 -7.95
N LYS A 140 22.49 13.40 -9.24
CA LYS A 140 22.86 14.65 -9.92
C LYS A 140 22.21 15.87 -9.28
N GLU A 141 20.93 15.81 -8.95
CA GLU A 141 20.22 16.89 -8.26
C GLU A 141 20.83 17.18 -6.88
N ALA A 142 21.12 16.15 -6.09
CA ALA A 142 21.77 16.31 -4.80
C ALA A 142 23.18 16.92 -4.92
N GLY A 143 23.94 16.49 -5.94
CA GLY A 143 25.25 17.06 -6.26
C GLY A 143 25.18 18.54 -6.64
N LYS A 144 24.22 18.93 -7.49
CA LYS A 144 23.94 20.34 -7.85
C LYS A 144 23.57 21.18 -6.64
N ALA A 145 22.83 20.60 -5.69
CA ALA A 145 22.48 21.24 -4.42
C ALA A 145 23.63 21.26 -3.39
N GLY A 146 24.85 20.86 -3.77
CA GLY A 146 26.03 20.83 -2.88
C GLY A 146 26.05 19.67 -1.88
N ASN A 147 25.04 18.79 -1.87
CA ASN A 147 24.97 17.68 -0.92
C ASN A 147 25.68 16.44 -1.49
N LYS A 148 27.01 16.44 -1.40
CA LYS A 148 27.88 15.37 -1.93
C LYS A 148 27.60 14.01 -1.31
N ASP A 149 27.25 13.95 -0.02
CA ASP A 149 27.00 12.68 0.67
C ASP A 149 25.67 12.06 0.23
N LEU A 150 24.62 12.87 0.10
CA LEU A 150 23.33 12.41 -0.44
C LEU A 150 23.47 11.97 -1.91
N ALA A 151 24.30 12.67 -2.69
CA ALA A 151 24.60 12.27 -4.06
C ALA A 151 25.27 10.89 -4.12
N LYS A 152 26.24 10.61 -3.23
CA LYS A 152 26.89 9.29 -3.12
C LYS A 152 25.89 8.19 -2.74
N LEU A 153 25.00 8.46 -1.78
CA LEU A 153 23.97 7.48 -1.37
C LEU A 153 23.03 7.13 -2.52
N TYR A 154 22.57 8.12 -3.28
CA TYR A 154 21.72 7.86 -4.46
C TYR A 154 22.49 7.14 -5.58
N LYS A 155 23.76 7.49 -5.81
CA LYS A 155 24.59 6.78 -6.78
C LYS A 155 24.72 5.29 -6.41
N ARG A 156 24.94 5.00 -5.12
CA ARG A 156 25.03 3.63 -4.62
C ARG A 156 23.71 2.86 -4.74
N GLN A 157 22.57 3.52 -4.52
CA GLN A 157 21.25 2.93 -4.77
C GLN A 157 21.05 2.56 -6.24
N ALA A 158 21.52 3.40 -7.17
CA ALA A 158 21.47 3.09 -8.60
C ALA A 158 22.30 1.85 -8.94
N GLU A 159 23.52 1.73 -8.40
CA GLU A 159 24.39 0.56 -8.58
C GLU A 159 23.74 -0.73 -8.08
N ILE A 160 23.18 -0.73 -6.86
CA ILE A 160 22.47 -1.89 -6.31
C ILE A 160 21.29 -2.29 -7.20
N LYS A 161 20.55 -1.31 -7.74
CA LYS A 161 19.44 -1.61 -8.66
C LYS A 161 19.93 -2.15 -10.00
N ARG A 162 21.07 -1.74 -10.53
CA ARG A 162 21.64 -2.34 -11.74
C ARG A 162 22.07 -3.79 -11.51
N ALA A 163 22.77 -4.06 -10.42
CA ALA A 163 23.14 -5.43 -10.03
C ALA A 163 21.90 -6.32 -9.82
N ALA A 164 20.85 -5.79 -9.18
CA ALA A 164 19.58 -6.49 -9.04
C ALA A 164 18.87 -6.75 -10.39
N ALA A 165 19.08 -5.88 -11.38
CA ALA A 165 18.57 -6.09 -12.73
C ALA A 165 19.27 -7.26 -13.43
N GLU A 166 20.60 -7.33 -13.33
CA GLU A 166 21.42 -8.42 -13.87
C GLU A 166 21.04 -9.77 -13.24
N LEU A 167 20.95 -9.82 -11.90
CA LEU A 167 20.45 -11.01 -11.21
C LEU A 167 19.01 -11.36 -11.58
N GLY A 168 18.19 -10.35 -11.88
CA GLY A 168 16.82 -10.54 -12.37
C GLY A 168 16.78 -11.16 -13.77
N ASP A 169 17.62 -10.68 -14.69
CA ASP A 169 17.79 -11.25 -16.04
C ASP A 169 18.20 -12.73 -15.95
N ASP A 170 19.06 -13.08 -14.99
CA ASP A 170 19.51 -14.46 -14.74
C ASP A 170 18.50 -15.31 -13.96
N GLY A 171 17.35 -14.76 -13.55
CA GLY A 171 16.35 -15.45 -12.74
C GLY A 171 16.76 -15.69 -11.28
N LYS A 172 17.89 -15.12 -10.84
CA LYS A 172 18.50 -15.26 -9.50
C LYS A 172 17.93 -14.28 -8.47
N TRP A 173 16.59 -14.16 -8.42
CA TRP A 173 15.90 -13.19 -7.57
C TRP A 173 16.22 -13.31 -6.07
N LYS A 174 16.55 -14.53 -5.62
CA LYS A 174 16.86 -14.84 -4.21
C LYS A 174 18.27 -14.42 -3.79
N GLU A 175 19.17 -14.18 -4.75
CA GLU A 175 20.56 -13.80 -4.50
C GLU A 175 20.73 -12.29 -4.30
N ILE A 176 19.67 -11.51 -4.54
CA ILE A 176 19.73 -10.06 -4.41
C ILE A 176 19.78 -9.65 -2.92
N ASP A 177 20.93 -9.14 -2.48
CA ASP A 177 21.10 -8.59 -1.13
C ASP A 177 20.56 -7.14 -1.05
N TRP A 178 19.51 -6.95 -0.26
CA TRP A 178 18.87 -5.66 -0.02
C TRP A 178 19.34 -4.96 1.26
N LYS A 179 20.24 -5.55 2.05
CA LYS A 179 20.69 -4.96 3.34
C LYS A 179 21.34 -3.59 3.15
N GLU A 180 22.25 -3.49 2.19
CA GLU A 180 22.90 -2.22 1.89
C GLU A 180 21.89 -1.18 1.36
N TYR A 181 20.95 -1.64 0.52
CA TYR A 181 19.89 -0.78 0.00
C TYR A 181 19.04 -0.17 1.13
N GLN A 182 18.61 -0.98 2.10
CA GLN A 182 17.82 -0.52 3.25
C GLN A 182 18.60 0.44 4.14
N LYS A 183 19.88 0.15 4.42
CA LYS A 183 20.76 1.02 5.21
C LYS A 183 20.91 2.40 4.57
N ASN A 184 21.07 2.44 3.25
CA ASN A 184 21.19 3.68 2.49
C ASN A 184 19.86 4.45 2.44
N ASP A 185 18.72 3.77 2.33
CA ASP A 185 17.40 4.43 2.36
C ASP A 185 17.15 5.15 3.69
N ILE A 186 17.48 4.52 4.82
CA ILE A 186 17.39 5.15 6.15
C ILE A 186 18.23 6.44 6.21
N LYS A 187 19.47 6.40 5.71
CA LYS A 187 20.35 7.59 5.67
C LYS A 187 19.76 8.69 4.79
N ILE A 188 19.24 8.35 3.61
CA ILE A 188 18.56 9.29 2.70
C ILE A 188 17.36 9.96 3.41
N GLN A 189 16.53 9.17 4.11
CA GLN A 189 15.41 9.71 4.88
C GLN A 189 15.87 10.66 5.99
N GLY A 190 16.99 10.35 6.66
CA GLY A 190 17.60 11.23 7.66
C GLY A 190 17.99 12.60 7.10
N HIS A 191 18.65 12.64 5.94
CA HIS A 191 19.00 13.91 5.26
C HIS A 191 17.76 14.75 4.90
N ASN A 192 16.63 14.11 4.58
CA ASN A 192 15.39 14.82 4.24
C ASN A 192 14.64 15.37 5.46
N LYS A 193 14.76 14.72 6.64
CA LYS A 193 14.12 15.19 7.89
C LYS A 193 14.81 16.43 8.45
N GLY A 194 16.13 16.54 8.35
CA GLY A 194 16.90 17.70 8.84
C GLY A 194 16.52 19.03 8.17
N LYS A 195 16.08 19.00 6.90
CA LYS A 195 15.67 20.21 6.17
C LYS A 195 14.34 20.82 6.63
N LYS A 196 13.49 20.08 7.35
CA LYS A 196 12.19 20.60 7.83
C LYS A 196 12.30 21.48 9.08
N HIS A 197 13.39 21.37 9.85
CA HIS A 197 13.53 22.11 11.11
C HIS A 197 14.19 23.48 10.98
N HIS A 198 14.80 23.81 9.84
CA HIS A 198 15.53 25.07 9.68
C HIS A 198 14.69 26.26 9.14
N LYS A 199 13.38 26.08 8.93
CA LYS A 199 12.49 27.12 8.35
C LYS A 199 11.64 27.87 9.40
N LYS A 200 12.12 28.01 10.63
CA LYS A 200 11.56 28.90 11.65
C LYS A 200 12.69 29.60 12.39
N LYS A 201 13.08 30.77 11.89
CA LYS A 201 13.68 31.91 12.61
C LYS A 201 14.10 32.93 11.55
N HIS A 202 13.11 33.72 11.12
CA HIS A 202 13.29 35.10 10.70
C HIS A 202 12.03 35.84 11.17
#